data_AF-L0DCT8-F1
#
_entry.id   AF-L0DCT8-F1
#
_cell.length_a   1.000
_cell.length_b   1.000
_cell.length_c   1.000
_cell.angle_alpha   90.00
_cell.angle_beta   90.00
_cell.angle_gamma   90.00
#
_symmetry.space_group_name_H-M   'P 1'
#
loop_
_entity.id
_entity.type
_entity.pdbx_description
1 polymer ?
#
loop_
_entity_poly.entity_id
_entity_poly.type
_entity_poly.pdbx_seq_one_letter_code
_entity_poly.pdbx_strand_id
1 'polypeptide(L)'
;MVVSNDGGLDLLPRLRPTLSKKELPAKFEELRQFALMPSSPPDHDREFDITGWVERHAYYLDEAQCGSVNEWIAACRERATRGSAVQISPRILKRDPSFDPDRDLT
;
A
#
# COMPACT_ATOMS: atom_id res chain seq x y z
N MET A 1 -12.36 25.04 -9.21
CA MET A 1 -13.21 24.26 -10.13
C MET A 1 -12.84 24.68 -11.54
N VAL A 2 -12.09 23.85 -12.26
CA VAL A 2 -11.70 24.14 -13.65
C VAL A 2 -12.48 23.19 -14.52
N VAL A 3 -13.38 23.76 -15.33
CA VAL A 3 -14.21 23.02 -16.29
C VAL A 3 -13.64 23.33 -17.67
N SER A 4 -12.97 22.37 -18.29
CA SER A 4 -12.45 22.52 -19.66
C SER A 4 -13.60 22.37 -20.66
N ASN A 5 -13.79 23.38 -21.50
CA ASN A 5 -14.95 23.58 -22.37
C ASN A 5 -14.96 22.72 -23.65
N ASP A 6 -14.19 21.61 -23.69
CA ASP A 6 -13.92 20.88 -24.93
C ASP A 6 -14.03 19.34 -24.81
N GLY A 7 -14.61 18.82 -23.73
CA GLY A 7 -14.83 17.37 -23.59
C GLY A 7 -13.57 16.52 -23.52
N GLY A 8 -12.39 17.14 -23.44
CA GLY A 8 -11.13 16.48 -23.13
C GLY A 8 -11.08 16.12 -21.66
N LEU A 9 -11.13 14.81 -21.37
CA LEU A 9 -10.74 14.25 -20.07
C LEU A 9 -9.27 14.60 -19.84
N ASP A 10 -9.03 15.75 -19.22
CA ASP A 10 -7.71 16.16 -18.78
C ASP A 10 -7.36 15.26 -17.59
N LEU A 11 -6.77 14.11 -17.90
CA LEU A 11 -6.25 13.17 -16.92
C LEU A 11 -5.10 13.89 -16.21
N LEU A 12 -5.43 14.62 -15.13
CA LEU A 12 -4.47 15.17 -14.18
C LEU A 12 -3.38 14.11 -13.96
N PRO A 13 -2.11 14.41 -14.26
CA PRO A 13 -1.05 13.42 -14.23
C PRO A 13 -0.92 12.93 -12.78
N ARG A 14 -1.48 11.74 -12.52
CA ARG A 14 -1.38 10.96 -11.28
C ARG A 14 -1.15 11.84 -10.05
N LEU A 15 -2.23 12.45 -9.53
CA LEU A 15 -2.20 13.06 -8.20
C LEU A 15 -1.70 11.99 -7.21
N ARG A 16 -0.42 12.09 -6.84
CA ARG A 16 0.17 11.23 -5.81
C ARG A 16 -0.48 11.66 -4.50
N PRO A 17 -1.04 10.74 -3.71
CA PRO A 17 -1.64 11.10 -2.43
C PRO A 17 -0.57 11.78 -1.56
N THR A 18 -0.83 13.02 -1.17
CA THR A 18 0.08 13.79 -0.30
C THR A 18 0.21 13.05 1.03
N LEU A 19 1.44 12.69 1.40
CA LEU A 19 1.71 11.87 2.56
C LEU A 19 2.58 12.64 3.56
N SER A 20 2.19 12.66 4.84
CA SER A 20 3.08 13.15 5.89
C SER A 20 4.19 12.13 6.18
N LYS A 21 5.43 12.62 6.43
CA LYS A 21 6.58 11.78 6.85
C LYS A 21 6.28 10.86 8.03
N LYS A 22 5.32 11.22 8.88
CA LYS A 22 4.95 10.45 10.08
C LYS A 22 3.89 9.37 9.84
N GLU A 23 3.16 9.45 8.73
CA GLU A 23 2.08 8.50 8.43
C GLU A 23 2.59 7.18 7.89
N LEU A 24 3.62 7.20 7.01
CA LEU A 24 4.20 5.98 6.44
C LEU A 24 4.66 4.99 7.54
N PRO A 25 5.49 5.41 8.52
CA PRO A 25 6.02 4.48 9.52
C PRO A 25 4.93 3.93 10.43
N ALA A 26 3.93 4.75 10.78
CA ALA A 26 2.81 4.32 11.61
C ALA A 26 1.96 3.24 10.91
N LYS A 27 1.68 3.45 9.62
CA LYS A 27 0.91 2.50 8.79
C LYS A 27 1.68 1.21 8.53
N PHE A 28 3.00 1.30 8.44
CA PHE A 28 3.87 0.14 8.30
C PHE A 28 3.92 -0.71 9.55
N GLU A 29 4.05 -0.08 10.72
CA GLU A 29 4.03 -0.81 11.97
C GLU A 29 2.67 -1.47 12.21
N GLU A 30 1.57 -0.80 11.84
CA GLU A 30 0.22 -1.38 11.87
C GLU A 30 0.11 -2.64 10.98
N LEU A 31 0.57 -2.59 9.73
CA LEU A 31 0.60 -3.75 8.83
C LEU A 31 1.48 -4.87 9.37
N ARG A 32 2.66 -4.55 9.90
CA ARG A 32 3.58 -5.51 10.52
C ARG A 32 2.92 -6.23 11.69
N GLN A 33 2.19 -5.51 12.55
CA GLN A 33 1.48 -6.12 13.67
C GLN A 33 0.45 -7.14 13.19
N PHE A 34 -0.34 -6.80 12.17
CA PHE A 34 -1.27 -7.76 11.57
C PHE A 34 -0.55 -8.98 10.98
N ALA A 35 0.58 -8.81 10.31
CA ALA A 35 1.35 -9.93 9.75
C ALA A 35 1.88 -10.88 10.85
N LEU A 36 2.28 -10.34 12.00
CA LEU A 36 2.82 -11.13 13.12
C LEU A 36 1.74 -11.81 13.98
N MET A 37 0.46 -11.49 13.79
CA MET A 37 -0.62 -12.12 14.57
C MET A 37 -0.81 -13.60 14.17
N PRO A 38 -0.73 -14.55 15.12
CA PRO A 38 -0.82 -15.98 14.85
C PRO A 38 -2.25 -16.47 14.61
N SER A 39 -3.25 -15.67 14.96
CA SER A 39 -4.68 -15.98 14.84
C SER A 39 -5.34 -14.95 13.92
N SER A 40 -6.46 -15.32 13.29
CA SER A 40 -7.26 -14.44 12.41
C SER A 40 -7.32 -13.01 13.00
N PRO A 41 -7.10 -11.95 12.22
CA PRO A 41 -7.17 -10.58 12.71
C PRO A 41 -8.56 -10.39 13.34
N PRO A 42 -8.65 -9.80 14.55
CA PRO A 42 -9.96 -9.44 15.09
C PRO A 42 -10.69 -8.40 14.21
N ASP A 43 -9.99 -7.78 13.26
CA ASP A 43 -10.50 -6.74 12.36
C ASP A 43 -9.97 -6.96 10.93
N HIS A 44 -10.65 -7.84 10.18
CA HIS A 44 -10.33 -8.14 8.76
C HIS A 44 -10.49 -6.91 7.86
N ASP A 45 -11.49 -6.07 8.13
CA ASP A 45 -11.75 -4.87 7.35
C ASP A 45 -10.57 -3.89 7.46
N ARG A 46 -10.05 -3.74 8.68
CA ARG A 46 -8.87 -2.90 8.91
C ARG A 46 -7.59 -3.47 8.31
N GLU A 47 -7.41 -4.80 8.31
CA GLU A 47 -6.30 -5.44 7.59
C GLU A 47 -6.37 -5.17 6.07
N PHE A 48 -7.57 -5.26 5.50
CA PHE A 48 -7.80 -4.98 4.09
C PHE A 48 -7.54 -3.49 3.77
N ASP A 49 -8.04 -2.59 4.61
CA ASP A 49 -7.86 -1.14 4.47
C ASP A 49 -6.39 -0.74 4.56
N ILE A 50 -5.63 -1.28 5.53
CA ILE A 50 -4.21 -0.96 5.68
C ILE A 50 -3.40 -1.48 4.50
N THR A 51 -3.70 -2.69 4.03
CA THR A 51 -3.05 -3.29 2.86
C THR A 51 -3.32 -2.44 1.61
N GLY A 52 -4.58 -2.10 1.34
CA GLY A 52 -4.95 -1.24 0.21
C GLY A 52 -4.43 0.19 0.34
N TRP A 53 -4.27 0.71 1.56
CA TRP A 53 -3.60 1.99 1.79
C TRP A 53 -2.11 1.91 1.42
N VAL A 54 -1.39 0.89 1.89
CA VAL A 54 0.04 0.72 1.62
C VAL A 54 0.29 0.52 0.12
N GLU A 55 -0.52 -0.29 -0.56
CA GLU A 55 -0.41 -0.50 -2.01
C GLU A 55 -0.61 0.81 -2.82
N ARG A 56 -1.52 1.69 -2.38
CA ARG A 56 -1.73 3.01 -3.01
C ARG A 56 -0.57 3.97 -2.78
N HIS A 57 0.17 3.80 -1.69
CA HIS A 57 1.33 4.62 -1.33
C HIS A 57 2.67 3.94 -1.63
N ALA A 58 2.67 2.84 -2.40
CA ALA A 58 3.86 2.08 -2.76
C ALA A 58 4.95 2.92 -3.46
N TYR A 59 4.57 4.06 -4.04
CA TYR A 59 5.49 5.03 -4.63
C TYR A 59 6.55 5.52 -3.63
N TYR A 60 6.16 5.72 -2.37
CA TYR A 60 7.02 6.29 -1.34
C TYR A 60 7.94 5.27 -0.66
N LEU A 61 8.04 4.05 -1.21
CA LEU A 61 8.76 2.94 -0.61
C LEU A 61 10.12 2.77 -1.23
N ASP A 62 11.13 2.65 -0.39
CA ASP A 62 12.43 2.16 -0.81
C ASP A 62 12.40 0.63 -1.07
N GLU A 63 13.52 0.09 -1.54
CA GLU A 63 13.63 -1.31 -1.91
C GLU A 63 13.50 -2.26 -0.71
N ALA A 64 14.08 -1.90 0.44
CA ALA A 64 14.01 -2.70 1.67
C ALA A 64 12.59 -2.69 2.27
N GLN A 65 11.93 -1.54 2.20
CA GLN A 65 10.54 -1.35 2.58
C GLN A 65 9.60 -2.14 1.69
N CYS A 66 9.80 -2.12 0.36
CA CYS A 66 9.04 -2.96 -0.57
C CYS A 66 9.17 -4.45 -0.21
N GLY A 67 10.39 -4.92 0.05
CA GLY A 67 10.63 -6.30 0.48
C GLY A 67 9.84 -6.67 1.74
N SER A 68 9.98 -5.86 2.79
CA SER A 68 9.30 -6.08 4.08
C SER A 68 7.77 -6.08 3.93
N VAL A 69 7.22 -5.12 3.19
CA VAL A 69 5.77 -5.03 2.96
C VAL A 69 5.25 -6.22 2.16
N ASN A 70 5.98 -6.65 1.13
CA ASN A 70 5.59 -7.84 0.36
C ASN A 70 5.53 -9.09 1.25
N GLU A 71 6.47 -9.27 2.17
CA GLU A 71 6.46 -10.37 3.15
C GLU A 71 5.25 -10.28 4.09
N TRP A 72 4.94 -9.09 4.60
CA TRP A 72 3.81 -8.90 5.52
C TRP A 72 2.46 -9.13 4.84
N ILE A 73 2.27 -8.60 3.63
CA ILE A 73 1.07 -8.85 2.82
C ILE A 73 0.94 -10.35 2.50
N ALA A 74 2.05 -11.03 2.18
CA ALA A 74 2.04 -12.47 1.93
C ALA A 74 1.60 -13.25 3.18
N ALA A 75 2.11 -12.91 4.37
CA ALA A 75 1.72 -13.55 5.63
C ALA A 75 0.22 -13.34 5.96
N CYS A 76 -0.25 -12.10 5.86
CA CYS A 76 -1.66 -11.74 6.06
C CYS A 76 -2.58 -12.56 5.14
N ARG A 77 -2.20 -12.66 3.88
CA ARG A 77 -2.93 -13.41 2.86
C ARG A 77 -2.86 -14.92 3.04
N GLU A 78 -1.71 -15.49 3.36
CA GLU A 78 -1.58 -16.93 3.62
C GLU A 78 -2.54 -17.33 4.75
N ARG A 79 -2.64 -16.50 5.79
CA ARG A 79 -3.61 -16.65 6.86
C ARG A 79 -5.06 -16.56 6.35
N ALA A 80 -5.39 -15.55 5.55
CA ALA A 80 -6.75 -15.34 5.03
C ALA A 80 -7.21 -16.42 4.04
N THR A 81 -6.28 -17.00 3.27
CA THR A 81 -6.58 -17.98 2.20
C THR A 81 -6.42 -19.43 2.63
N ARG A 82 -6.03 -19.69 3.89
CA ARG A 82 -5.92 -21.04 4.45
C ARG A 82 -7.27 -21.76 4.37
N GLY A 83 -7.41 -22.67 3.41
CA GLY A 83 -8.65 -23.42 3.16
C GLY A 83 -9.53 -22.89 2.02
N SER A 84 -9.11 -21.83 1.33
CA SER A 84 -9.78 -21.35 0.10
C SER A 84 -9.24 -22.06 -1.14
N ALA A 85 -10.13 -22.45 -2.05
CA ALA A 85 -9.77 -23.02 -3.36
C ALA A 85 -9.33 -21.97 -4.39
N VAL A 86 -9.58 -20.67 -4.11
CA VAL A 86 -9.27 -19.56 -5.01
C VAL A 86 -8.35 -18.57 -4.32
N GLN A 87 -7.26 -18.18 -5.00
CA GLN A 87 -6.28 -17.22 -4.53
C GLN A 87 -5.99 -16.18 -5.64
N ILE A 88 -6.23 -14.88 -5.36
CA ILE A 88 -5.99 -13.76 -6.31
C ILE A 88 -4.62 -13.14 -6.06
N SER A 89 -3.51 -13.55 -6.71
CA SER A 89 -2.15 -13.14 -6.32
C SER A 89 -2.01 -11.61 -6.09
N PRO A 90 -1.38 -11.17 -4.98
CA PRO A 90 -1.28 -9.75 -4.67
C PRO A 90 -0.28 -9.08 -5.61
N ARG A 91 -0.38 -7.77 -5.75
CA ARG A 91 0.62 -6.99 -6.50
C ARG A 91 1.95 -7.03 -5.75
N ILE A 92 3.02 -7.47 -6.42
CA ILE A 92 4.38 -7.33 -5.88
C ILE A 92 4.78 -5.86 -5.96
N LEU A 93 5.03 -5.25 -4.81
CA LEU A 93 5.50 -3.89 -4.72
C LEU A 93 6.99 -3.85 -5.07
N LYS A 94 7.37 -2.85 -5.86
CA LYS A 94 8.75 -2.58 -6.27
C LYS A 94 9.00 -1.09 -6.13
N ARG A 95 10.23 -0.74 -5.76
CA ARG A 95 10.66 0.65 -5.68
C ARG A 95 10.40 1.35 -7.02
N ASP A 96 9.78 2.52 -6.96
CA ASP A 96 9.64 3.37 -8.14
C ASP A 96 10.98 4.07 -8.41
N PRO A 97 11.56 3.97 -9.62
CA PRO A 97 12.84 4.59 -9.94
C PRO A 97 12.79 6.13 -9.90
N SER A 98 11.60 6.72 -9.98
CA SER A 98 11.41 8.16 -9.89
C SER A 98 11.24 8.67 -8.46
N PHE A 99 11.11 7.77 -7.47
CA PHE A 99 10.98 8.15 -6.06
C PHE A 99 12.30 8.67 -5.50
N ASP A 100 12.25 9.89 -4.98
CA ASP A 100 13.34 10.55 -4.29
C ASP A 100 12.82 11.04 -2.93
N PRO A 101 13.31 10.49 -1.79
CA PRO A 101 12.82 10.83 -0.46
C PRO A 101 13.09 12.29 -0.06
N ASP A 102 14.15 12.91 -0.58
CA ASP A 102 14.49 14.30 -0.26
C ASP A 102 13.59 15.29 -1.02
N ARG A 103 13.10 14.90 -2.21
CA ARG A 103 12.16 15.70 -3.00
C ARG A 103 10.71 15.45 -2.60
N ASP A 104 10.30 14.19 -2.49
CA ASP A 104 8.89 13.80 -2.53
C ASP A 104 8.23 13.70 -1.14
N LEU A 105 9.00 13.77 -0.06
CA LEU A 105 8.49 13.74 1.32
C LEU A 105 8.60 15.09 2.05
N THR A 106 8.92 16.19 1.36
CA THR A 106 9.14 17.52 1.97
C THR A 106 7.88 18.17 2.55
#